data_AF-A0A178VAI0-F1
#
_entry.id   AF-A0A178VAI0-F1
#
_cell.length_a   1.000
_cell.length_b   1.000
_cell.length_c   1.000
_cell.angle_alpha   90.00
_cell.angle_beta   90.00
_cell.angle_gamma   90.00
#
_symmetry.space_group_name_H-M   'P 1'
#
loop_
_entity.id
_entity.type
_entity.pdbx_description
1 polymer ?
#
loop_
_entity_poly.entity_id
_entity_poly.type
_entity_poly.pdbx_seq_one_letter_code
_entity_poly.pdbx_strand_id
1 'polypeptide(L)'
;MALRTLSTFPSLPRRHITTRREPNLTVIYRNPTTSIVCKSIANSEPPVSLSERDGFAAAAPTPGERFLENQRAHEAQKVVKKEIKKEKKKKKEEIIARKVVDTSVSCCYGCGAPLQTSDVDSPGFVDLVTYELKKKHHQLRTMICGRCQLLSHGHMITAVGGNGGYPGGKQFVSADELREKLSHLRHEKALIVKLVDIVDFNGSFLARVRDLVGANPIILVITKIDLLPKGTDMNCIGDWVVEVTMRKKLNVLSVHLTSSKSLDGVSGVASEIQKEKKGRDVYILVCAFVILSPTK
;
A
#
# COMPACT_ATOMS: atom_id res chain seq x y z
N MET A 1 38.88 33.45 -31.72
CA MET A 1 39.65 32.28 -32.18
C MET A 1 38.69 31.10 -32.31
N ALA A 2 38.43 30.66 -33.54
CA ALA A 2 37.56 29.54 -33.86
C ALA A 2 38.38 28.26 -33.99
N LEU A 3 37.94 27.16 -33.37
CA LEU A 3 38.41 25.78 -33.61
C LEU A 3 37.50 24.85 -32.79
N ARG A 4 37.02 23.68 -33.21
CA ARG A 4 36.93 22.95 -34.47
C ARG A 4 35.91 21.84 -34.21
N THR A 5 35.02 21.58 -35.16
CA THR A 5 34.31 20.31 -35.32
C THR A 5 35.31 19.23 -35.75
N LEU A 6 35.16 17.99 -35.28
CA LEU A 6 35.56 16.77 -36.01
C LEU A 6 34.88 15.54 -35.39
N SER A 7 34.10 14.88 -36.23
CA SER A 7 33.48 13.57 -36.11
C SER A 7 34.50 12.44 -36.21
N THR A 8 34.34 11.33 -35.47
CA THR A 8 34.73 9.99 -35.98
C THR A 8 34.01 8.86 -35.23
N PHE A 9 33.25 8.04 -35.98
CA PHE A 9 32.77 6.71 -35.60
C PHE A 9 33.93 5.69 -35.58
N PRO A 10 33.80 4.58 -34.85
CA PRO A 10 33.97 3.28 -35.52
C PRO A 10 32.96 2.18 -35.09
N SER A 11 32.32 1.62 -36.12
CA SER A 11 32.01 0.20 -36.41
C SER A 11 31.95 -0.87 -35.31
N LEU A 12 30.79 -1.56 -35.29
CA LEU A 12 30.57 -2.96 -34.86
C LEU A 12 31.51 -3.98 -35.53
N PRO A 13 31.62 -5.18 -34.92
CA PRO A 13 31.60 -6.45 -35.65
C PRO A 13 30.34 -7.29 -35.35
N ARG A 14 29.97 -8.08 -36.36
CA ARG A 14 28.71 -8.85 -36.51
C ARG A 14 28.98 -10.36 -36.40
N ARG A 15 28.16 -11.03 -35.58
CA ARG A 15 27.71 -12.45 -35.61
C ARG A 15 28.71 -13.59 -35.33
N HIS A 16 28.31 -14.47 -34.43
CA HIS A 16 28.11 -15.88 -34.75
C HIS A 16 26.85 -16.44 -34.07
N ILE A 17 25.99 -17.07 -34.88
CA ILE A 17 24.79 -17.83 -34.51
C ILE A 17 25.22 -19.30 -34.45
N THR A 18 24.95 -19.99 -33.34
CA THR A 18 24.90 -21.45 -33.29
C THR A 18 23.67 -21.90 -32.52
N THR A 19 22.95 -22.81 -33.14
CA THR A 19 21.63 -23.32 -32.81
C THR A 19 21.66 -24.50 -31.83
N ARG A 20 20.58 -24.61 -31.04
CA ARG A 20 20.00 -25.80 -30.37
C ARG A 20 20.73 -26.44 -29.19
N ARG A 21 20.10 -26.41 -28.02
CA ARG A 21 19.44 -27.55 -27.34
C ARG A 21 18.81 -27.09 -26.01
N GLU A 22 17.49 -27.22 -25.87
CA GLU A 22 16.83 -27.34 -24.55
C GLU A 22 17.08 -28.76 -24.00
N PRO A 23 17.04 -28.95 -22.66
CA PRO A 23 15.79 -29.44 -22.08
C PRO A 23 15.43 -28.92 -20.66
N ASN A 24 14.11 -28.79 -20.47
CA ASN A 24 13.31 -29.16 -19.28
C ASN A 24 13.52 -28.41 -17.94
N LEU A 25 12.69 -27.38 -17.74
CA LEU A 25 12.23 -26.93 -16.41
C LEU A 25 11.11 -27.85 -15.91
N THR A 26 11.39 -28.69 -14.92
CA THR A 26 10.36 -29.40 -14.15
C THR A 26 9.95 -28.55 -12.95
N VAL A 27 8.82 -27.86 -13.07
CA VAL A 27 8.14 -27.19 -11.96
C VAL A 27 7.31 -28.24 -11.22
N ILE A 28 7.76 -28.65 -10.03
CA ILE A 28 6.97 -29.49 -9.12
C ILE A 28 6.31 -28.58 -8.09
N TYR A 29 5.01 -28.33 -8.28
CA TYR A 29 4.08 -27.88 -7.24
C TYR A 29 3.93 -29.00 -6.20
N ARG A 30 4.15 -28.72 -4.92
CA ARG A 30 3.70 -29.58 -3.81
C ARG A 30 2.98 -28.76 -2.75
N ASN A 31 1.68 -29.02 -2.64
CA ASN A 31 0.79 -28.56 -1.57
C ASN A 31 1.25 -29.12 -0.21
N PRO A 32 1.11 -28.39 0.91
CA PRO A 32 1.29 -28.96 2.23
C PRO A 32 -0.03 -29.57 2.72
N THR A 33 -0.02 -30.87 3.00
CA THR A 33 -1.08 -31.52 3.80
C THR A 33 -0.46 -32.56 4.71
N THR A 34 -1.06 -32.65 5.91
CA THR A 34 -0.99 -33.71 6.93
C THR A 34 0.20 -33.78 7.90
N SER A 35 -0.16 -33.43 9.13
CA SER A 35 0.28 -33.90 10.46
C SER A 35 1.10 -35.19 10.53
N ILE A 36 2.22 -35.12 11.26
CA ILE A 36 2.89 -36.29 11.84
C ILE A 36 2.87 -36.15 13.37
N VAL A 37 2.28 -37.17 13.99
CA VAL A 37 2.28 -37.47 15.42
C VAL A 37 3.53 -38.30 15.73
N CYS A 38 4.36 -37.88 16.69
CA CYS A 38 5.43 -38.72 17.24
C CYS A 38 5.05 -39.15 18.67
N LYS A 39 4.83 -40.45 18.84
CA LYS A 39 4.90 -41.16 20.12
C LYS A 39 6.33 -41.65 20.32
N SER A 40 6.85 -41.57 21.53
CA SER A 40 7.97 -42.39 21.98
C SER A 40 7.77 -42.77 23.45
N ILE A 41 7.72 -44.08 23.70
CA ILE A 41 7.77 -44.75 24.99
C ILE A 41 9.22 -45.17 25.24
N ALA A 42 9.73 -45.01 26.46
CA ALA A 42 10.77 -45.87 27.03
C ALA A 42 10.78 -45.76 28.58
N ASN A 43 10.66 -46.91 29.23
CA ASN A 43 10.91 -47.12 30.67
C ASN A 43 12.38 -47.49 30.88
N SER A 44 13.01 -46.99 31.95
CA SER A 44 14.06 -47.71 32.70
C SER A 44 14.34 -47.02 34.03
N GLU A 45 14.40 -47.82 35.10
CA GLU A 45 14.63 -47.47 36.51
C GLU A 45 15.99 -46.80 36.80
N PRO A 46 16.15 -46.03 37.89
CA PRO A 46 17.44 -45.51 38.34
C PRO A 46 18.04 -46.27 39.55
N PRO A 47 19.38 -46.20 39.76
CA PRO A 47 20.07 -46.82 40.89
C PRO A 47 20.14 -45.93 42.14
N VAL A 48 20.45 -46.57 43.26
CA VAL A 48 20.60 -46.06 44.62
C VAL A 48 21.85 -45.17 44.78
N SER A 49 21.73 -44.03 45.49
CA SER A 49 22.78 -43.52 46.39
C SER A 49 22.23 -42.52 47.42
N LEU A 50 22.42 -42.84 48.69
CA LEU A 50 22.17 -42.01 49.87
C LEU A 50 23.20 -40.87 50.00
N SER A 51 22.73 -39.66 50.28
CA SER A 51 23.38 -38.75 51.22
C SER A 51 22.37 -37.74 51.74
N GLU A 52 22.00 -37.89 53.00
CA GLU A 52 21.15 -36.97 53.75
C GLU A 52 21.86 -35.63 53.98
N ARG A 53 21.14 -34.53 53.82
CA ARG A 53 21.38 -33.28 54.56
C ARG A 53 20.06 -32.53 54.70
N ASP A 54 19.75 -32.21 55.95
CA ASP A 54 18.49 -31.69 56.46
C ASP A 54 18.01 -30.39 55.80
N GLY A 55 16.75 -30.42 55.40
CA GLY A 55 15.91 -29.26 55.10
C GLY A 55 14.47 -29.73 55.11
N PHE A 56 13.71 -29.32 56.13
CA PHE A 56 12.31 -29.68 56.40
C PHE A 56 11.51 -30.10 55.15
N ALA A 57 11.21 -31.41 55.03
CA ALA A 57 10.25 -31.88 54.05
C ALA A 57 8.91 -31.20 54.33
N ALA A 58 8.39 -30.45 53.35
CA ALA A 58 7.06 -29.84 53.45
C ALA A 58 6.05 -30.91 53.87
N ALA A 59 5.39 -30.71 55.01
CA ALA A 59 4.40 -31.66 55.52
C ALA A 59 3.38 -31.96 54.41
N ALA A 60 3.04 -33.24 54.22
CA ALA A 60 2.05 -33.63 53.23
C ALA A 60 0.75 -32.86 53.50
N PRO A 61 0.14 -32.25 52.46
CA PRO A 61 -1.00 -31.36 52.65
C PRO A 61 -2.12 -32.11 53.34
N THR A 62 -2.65 -31.50 54.39
CA THR A 62 -3.73 -32.05 55.20
C THR A 62 -4.97 -32.29 54.34
N PRO A 63 -5.87 -33.22 54.73
CA PRO A 63 -7.11 -33.43 53.99
C PRO A 63 -7.94 -32.14 53.79
N GLY A 64 -7.89 -31.21 54.75
CA GLY A 64 -8.53 -29.90 54.65
C GLY A 64 -7.88 -28.97 53.62
N GLU A 65 -6.55 -28.96 53.52
CA GLU A 65 -5.82 -28.18 52.52
C GLU A 65 -6.07 -28.70 51.09
N ARG A 66 -6.11 -30.03 50.90
CA ARG A 66 -6.47 -30.65 49.62
C ARG A 66 -7.89 -30.28 49.19
N PHE A 67 -8.83 -30.21 50.13
CA PHE A 67 -10.20 -29.78 49.85
C PHE A 67 -10.26 -28.32 49.37
N LEU A 68 -9.56 -27.42 50.06
CA LEU A 68 -9.49 -26.00 49.68
C LEU A 68 -8.80 -25.79 48.32
N GLU A 69 -7.74 -26.55 48.04
CA GLU A 69 -7.03 -26.51 46.76
C GLU A 69 -7.94 -27.00 45.61
N ASN A 70 -8.67 -28.09 45.81
CA ASN A 70 -9.65 -28.58 44.84
C ASN A 70 -10.77 -27.55 44.57
N GLN A 71 -11.21 -26.83 45.61
CA GLN A 71 -12.23 -25.79 45.47
C GLN A 71 -11.71 -24.60 44.65
N ARG A 72 -10.47 -24.14 44.93
CA ARG A 72 -9.80 -23.09 44.13
C ARG A 72 -9.57 -23.52 42.68
N ALA A 73 -9.17 -24.77 42.45
CA ALA A 73 -8.98 -25.32 41.11
C ALA A 73 -10.30 -25.33 40.32
N HIS A 74 -11.40 -25.70 40.97
CA HIS A 74 -12.72 -25.71 40.34
C HIS A 74 -13.23 -24.29 40.03
N GLU A 75 -12.96 -23.31 40.90
CA GLU A 75 -13.25 -21.89 40.64
C GLU A 75 -12.39 -21.32 39.49
N ALA A 76 -11.09 -21.62 39.48
CA ALA A 76 -10.20 -21.23 38.38
C ALA A 76 -10.68 -21.82 37.03
N GLN A 77 -11.09 -23.09 37.00
CA GLN A 77 -11.65 -23.71 35.80
C GLN A 77 -12.96 -23.05 35.35
N LYS A 78 -13.80 -22.57 36.28
CA LYS A 78 -15.03 -21.82 35.93
C LYS A 78 -14.71 -20.47 35.29
N VAL A 79 -13.69 -19.77 35.78
CA VAL A 79 -13.24 -18.48 35.20
C VAL A 79 -12.72 -18.71 33.78
N VAL A 80 -11.82 -19.68 33.59
CA VAL A 80 -11.26 -20.02 32.27
C VAL A 80 -12.36 -20.42 31.27
N LYS A 81 -13.35 -21.23 31.71
CA LYS A 81 -14.50 -21.60 30.85
C LYS A 81 -15.36 -20.40 30.46
N LYS A 82 -15.49 -19.38 31.32
CA LYS A 82 -16.22 -18.13 31.00
C LYS A 82 -15.45 -17.29 29.99
N GLU A 83 -14.13 -17.18 30.13
CA GLU A 83 -13.29 -16.43 29.19
C GLU A 83 -13.30 -17.04 27.78
N ILE A 84 -13.11 -18.37 27.68
CA ILE A 84 -13.17 -19.08 26.40
C ILE A 84 -14.54 -18.91 25.72
N LYS A 85 -15.64 -18.92 26.49
CA LYS A 85 -16.98 -18.67 25.94
C LYS A 85 -17.14 -17.22 25.44
N LYS A 86 -16.61 -16.24 26.17
CA LYS A 86 -16.64 -14.82 25.80
C LYS A 86 -15.84 -14.57 24.51
N GLU A 87 -14.66 -15.19 24.40
CA GLU A 87 -13.78 -15.08 23.23
C GLU A 87 -14.40 -15.75 21.99
N LYS A 88 -14.99 -16.94 22.14
CA LYS A 88 -15.76 -17.60 21.06
C LYS A 88 -16.97 -16.77 20.60
N LYS A 89 -17.68 -16.12 21.53
CA LYS A 89 -18.82 -15.24 21.19
C LYS A 89 -18.35 -14.01 20.41
N LYS A 90 -17.27 -13.35 20.87
CA LYS A 90 -16.66 -12.20 20.19
C LYS A 90 -16.19 -12.55 18.77
N LYS A 91 -15.54 -13.70 18.61
CA LYS A 91 -15.06 -14.20 17.30
C LYS A 91 -16.23 -14.54 16.36
N LYS A 92 -17.34 -15.08 16.88
CA LYS A 92 -18.57 -15.35 16.11
C LYS A 92 -19.24 -14.06 15.65
N GLU A 93 -19.33 -13.05 16.52
CA GLU A 93 -19.88 -11.72 16.19
C GLU A 93 -19.03 -10.99 15.14
N GLU A 94 -17.70 -11.07 15.24
CA GLU A 94 -16.77 -10.50 14.25
C GLU A 94 -16.87 -11.18 12.87
N ILE A 95 -17.03 -12.51 12.83
CA ILE A 95 -17.26 -13.26 11.59
C ILE A 95 -18.60 -12.88 10.96
N ILE A 96 -19.66 -12.70 11.77
CA ILE A 96 -20.97 -12.25 11.28
C ILE A 96 -20.86 -10.82 10.74
N ALA A 97 -20.18 -9.90 11.43
CA ALA A 97 -19.96 -8.54 10.95
C ALA A 97 -19.20 -8.50 9.62
N ARG A 98 -18.12 -9.28 9.48
CA ARG A 98 -17.39 -9.43 8.21
C ARG A 98 -18.26 -10.03 7.11
N LYS A 99 -19.12 -10.99 7.43
CA LYS A 99 -20.03 -11.64 6.46
C LYS A 99 -21.18 -10.73 6.03
N VAL A 100 -21.65 -9.81 6.88
CA VAL A 100 -22.66 -8.81 6.53
C VAL A 100 -22.09 -7.76 5.56
N VAL A 101 -20.83 -7.38 5.71
CA VAL A 101 -20.11 -6.48 4.79
C VAL A 101 -19.86 -7.13 3.42
N ASP A 102 -19.80 -8.46 3.33
CA ASP A 102 -19.55 -9.21 2.09
C ASP A 102 -20.82 -9.48 1.24
N THR A 103 -21.93 -8.80 1.55
CA THR A 103 -23.14 -8.84 0.71
C THR A 103 -22.93 -7.96 -0.52
N SER A 104 -22.17 -8.46 -1.51
CA SER A 104 -22.02 -8.01 -2.89
C SER A 104 -22.52 -6.59 -3.23
N VAL A 105 -21.93 -5.56 -2.65
CA VAL A 105 -22.17 -4.18 -3.11
C VAL A 105 -21.52 -4.07 -4.48
N SER A 106 -22.32 -3.86 -5.52
CA SER A 106 -21.79 -3.70 -6.88
C SER A 106 -21.07 -2.35 -6.95
N CYS A 107 -19.80 -2.35 -7.37
CA CYS A 107 -18.98 -1.15 -7.46
C CYS A 107 -18.83 -0.67 -8.90
N CYS A 108 -18.63 0.64 -9.06
CA CYS A 108 -18.29 1.26 -10.33
C CYS A 108 -16.95 0.73 -10.84
N TYR A 109 -16.93 0.26 -12.09
CA TYR A 109 -15.72 -0.26 -12.75
C TYR A 109 -14.60 0.80 -12.86
N GLY A 110 -14.97 2.08 -13.03
CA GLY A 110 -13.98 3.14 -13.22
C GLY A 110 -13.34 3.65 -11.92
N CYS A 111 -14.12 3.85 -10.86
CA CYS A 111 -13.63 4.50 -9.64
C CYS A 111 -13.81 3.69 -8.35
N GLY A 112 -14.39 2.49 -8.43
CA GLY A 112 -14.59 1.62 -7.27
C GLY A 112 -15.66 2.08 -6.28
N ALA A 113 -16.31 3.23 -6.50
CA ALA A 113 -17.40 3.68 -5.62
C ALA A 113 -18.58 2.71 -5.65
N PRO A 114 -19.26 2.45 -4.51
CA PRO A 114 -20.44 1.61 -4.47
C PRO A 114 -21.56 2.23 -5.31
N LEU A 115 -22.18 1.44 -6.18
CA LEU A 115 -23.23 1.91 -7.07
C LEU A 115 -24.50 2.24 -6.26
N GLN A 116 -25.08 3.40 -6.54
CA GLN A 116 -26.30 3.87 -5.92
C GLN A 116 -27.14 4.67 -6.93
N THR A 117 -28.45 4.77 -6.69
CA THR A 117 -29.41 5.42 -7.59
C THR A 117 -30.21 6.54 -6.90
N SER A 118 -29.83 6.90 -5.67
CA SER A 118 -30.59 7.79 -4.80
C SER A 118 -30.13 9.24 -4.88
N ASP A 119 -28.82 9.49 -4.86
CA ASP A 119 -28.25 10.83 -4.75
C ASP A 119 -27.32 11.13 -5.93
N VAL A 120 -27.79 12.00 -6.84
CA VAL A 120 -27.13 12.39 -8.09
C VAL A 120 -25.72 12.96 -7.86
N ASP A 121 -25.57 13.71 -6.78
CA ASP A 121 -24.35 14.48 -6.49
C ASP A 121 -23.34 13.68 -5.65
N SER A 122 -23.65 12.43 -5.32
CA SER A 122 -22.82 11.57 -4.49
C SER A 122 -22.06 10.50 -5.29
N PRO A 123 -20.99 9.92 -4.70
CA PRO A 123 -20.23 8.87 -5.35
C PRO A 123 -21.05 7.66 -5.77
N GLY A 124 -20.76 7.17 -6.97
CA GLY A 124 -21.37 5.94 -7.47
C GLY A 124 -22.78 6.09 -8.05
N PHE A 125 -23.27 7.32 -8.25
CA PHE A 125 -24.58 7.54 -8.86
C PHE A 125 -24.69 6.94 -10.26
N VAL A 126 -25.79 6.21 -10.49
CA VAL A 126 -26.24 5.73 -11.79
C VAL A 126 -27.74 5.93 -11.89
N ASP A 127 -28.20 6.24 -13.09
CA ASP A 127 -29.62 6.27 -13.41
C ASP A 127 -30.32 4.93 -13.09
N LEU A 128 -31.49 5.01 -12.44
CA LEU A 128 -32.21 3.84 -11.94
C LEU A 128 -32.62 2.88 -13.06
N VAL A 129 -33.03 3.41 -14.22
CA VAL A 129 -33.44 2.59 -15.38
C VAL A 129 -32.25 1.80 -15.91
N THR A 130 -31.11 2.49 -16.05
CA THR A 130 -29.85 1.88 -16.48
C THR A 130 -29.36 0.83 -15.48
N TYR A 131 -29.51 1.10 -14.19
CA TYR A 131 -29.13 0.19 -13.12
C TYR A 131 -29.91 -1.12 -13.16
N GLU A 132 -31.25 -1.03 -13.19
CA GLU A 132 -32.12 -2.21 -13.22
C GLU A 132 -31.97 -3.02 -14.51
N LEU A 133 -31.77 -2.37 -15.66
CA LEU A 133 -31.51 -3.05 -16.93
C LEU A 133 -30.23 -3.91 -16.85
N LYS A 134 -29.11 -3.31 -16.41
CA LYS A 134 -27.84 -4.06 -16.29
C LYS A 134 -27.87 -5.10 -15.19
N LYS A 135 -28.64 -4.88 -14.11
CA LYS A 135 -28.87 -5.88 -13.06
C LYS A 135 -29.60 -7.10 -13.61
N LYS A 136 -30.66 -6.90 -14.40
CA LYS A 136 -31.41 -7.98 -15.07
C LYS A 136 -30.52 -8.81 -16.00
N HIS A 137 -29.55 -8.17 -16.66
CA HIS A 137 -28.59 -8.83 -17.55
C HIS A 137 -27.30 -9.31 -16.86
N HIS A 138 -27.20 -9.23 -15.52
CA HIS A 138 -25.99 -9.59 -14.76
C HIS A 138 -24.70 -8.84 -15.17
N GLN A 139 -24.83 -7.60 -15.64
CA GLN A 139 -23.74 -6.75 -16.15
C GLN A 139 -23.32 -5.63 -15.19
N LEU A 140 -23.62 -5.76 -13.89
CA LEU A 140 -23.27 -4.72 -12.91
C LEU A 140 -21.74 -4.52 -12.76
N ARG A 141 -20.93 -5.56 -13.00
CA ARG A 141 -19.46 -5.49 -12.89
C ARG A 141 -18.78 -4.57 -13.92
N THR A 142 -19.45 -4.27 -15.03
CA THR A 142 -18.93 -3.39 -16.10
C THR A 142 -19.61 -2.02 -16.10
N MET A 143 -20.42 -1.72 -15.08
CA MET A 143 -21.12 -0.45 -14.97
C MET A 143 -20.18 0.65 -14.47
N ILE A 144 -20.33 1.85 -15.05
CA ILE A 144 -19.62 3.06 -14.63
C ILE A 144 -20.62 4.08 -14.07
N CYS A 145 -20.22 4.85 -13.06
CA CYS A 145 -21.03 5.93 -12.49
C CYS A 145 -21.04 7.16 -13.40
N GLY A 146 -21.98 8.08 -13.19
CA GLY A 146 -22.12 9.32 -13.98
C GLY A 146 -20.82 10.13 -14.08
N ARG A 147 -20.06 10.24 -12.99
CA ARG A 147 -18.72 10.87 -12.99
C ARG A 147 -17.76 10.17 -13.95
N CYS A 148 -17.64 8.84 -13.87
CA CYS A 148 -16.75 8.08 -14.74
C CYS A 148 -17.19 8.13 -16.20
N GLN A 149 -18.50 8.19 -16.45
CA GLN A 149 -19.06 8.38 -17.78
C GLN A 149 -18.67 9.75 -18.35
N LEU A 150 -18.76 10.82 -17.58
CA LEU A 150 -18.32 12.15 -18.02
C LEU A 150 -16.81 12.17 -18.32
N LEU A 151 -15.97 11.56 -17.47
CA LEU A 151 -14.53 11.42 -17.72
C LEU A 151 -14.24 10.60 -18.98
N SER A 152 -14.97 9.52 -19.25
CA SER A 152 -14.77 8.72 -20.46
C SER A 152 -15.15 9.46 -21.74
N HIS A 153 -16.03 10.47 -21.66
CA HIS A 153 -16.36 11.36 -22.78
C HIS A 153 -15.47 12.61 -22.84
N GLY A 154 -14.40 12.69 -22.03
CA GLY A 154 -13.43 13.77 -22.07
C GLY A 154 -13.86 15.05 -21.36
N HIS A 155 -14.93 15.03 -20.55
CA HIS A 155 -15.28 16.17 -19.72
C HIS A 155 -14.24 16.37 -18.60
N MET A 156 -13.86 17.63 -18.39
CA MET A 156 -12.99 17.99 -17.27
C MET A 156 -13.79 18.04 -15.97
N ILE A 157 -13.54 17.07 -15.11
CA ILE A 157 -14.11 17.04 -13.76
C ILE A 157 -13.02 17.47 -12.78
N THR A 158 -13.25 18.56 -12.06
CA THR A 158 -12.29 19.09 -11.11
C THR A 158 -12.21 18.19 -9.88
N ALA A 159 -11.03 17.65 -9.58
CA ALA A 159 -10.83 16.75 -8.43
C ALA A 159 -11.13 17.39 -7.06
N VAL A 160 -11.21 18.73 -7.03
CA VAL A 160 -11.23 19.56 -5.82
C VAL A 160 -12.64 19.91 -5.34
N GLY A 161 -13.70 19.57 -6.09
CA GLY A 161 -15.06 19.57 -5.55
C GLY A 161 -15.24 18.39 -4.59
N GLY A 162 -15.19 18.66 -3.28
CA GLY A 162 -15.57 17.70 -2.22
C GLY A 162 -14.79 16.38 -2.18
N ASN A 163 -13.50 16.39 -2.54
CA ASN A 163 -12.55 15.26 -2.52
C ASN A 163 -12.91 14.07 -3.43
N GLY A 164 -13.35 14.37 -4.65
CA GLY A 164 -13.54 13.37 -5.71
C GLY A 164 -14.07 13.93 -7.03
N GLY A 165 -14.34 15.23 -7.13
CA GLY A 165 -14.99 15.81 -8.31
C GLY A 165 -16.47 15.47 -8.42
N TYR A 166 -17.11 15.27 -7.28
CA TYR A 166 -18.56 15.22 -7.20
C TYR A 166 -19.10 16.61 -6.82
N PRO A 167 -20.24 17.04 -7.38
CA PRO A 167 -20.80 18.38 -7.12
C PRO A 167 -21.39 18.56 -5.70
N GLY A 168 -21.33 17.53 -4.84
CA GLY A 168 -21.80 17.55 -3.47
C GLY A 168 -20.97 18.47 -2.56
N GLY A 169 -21.40 19.72 -2.43
CA GLY A 169 -20.95 20.67 -1.41
C GLY A 169 -20.04 21.79 -1.94
N LYS A 170 -20.35 23.02 -1.53
CA LYS A 170 -19.52 24.21 -1.79
C LYS A 170 -18.18 24.10 -1.08
N GLN A 171 -17.23 23.41 -1.69
CA GLN A 171 -15.84 23.65 -1.41
C GLN A 171 -15.01 23.38 -2.65
N PHE A 172 -15.30 24.11 -3.72
CA PHE A 172 -14.31 24.34 -4.77
C PHE A 172 -13.15 25.08 -4.11
N VAL A 173 -12.14 24.36 -3.63
CA VAL A 173 -10.92 24.99 -3.15
C VAL A 173 -10.20 25.51 -4.38
N SER A 174 -10.17 26.83 -4.52
CA SER A 174 -9.40 27.46 -5.59
C SER A 174 -7.91 27.11 -5.44
N ALA A 175 -7.15 27.21 -6.52
CA ALA A 175 -5.70 26.98 -6.44
C ALA A 175 -5.05 27.88 -5.39
N ASP A 176 -5.52 29.12 -5.24
CA ASP A 176 -4.98 30.07 -4.26
C ASP A 176 -5.41 29.74 -2.84
N GLU A 177 -6.64 29.30 -2.60
CA GLU A 177 -7.10 28.85 -1.28
C GLU A 177 -6.33 27.58 -0.83
N LEU A 178 -6.02 26.67 -1.75
CA LEU A 178 -5.16 25.51 -1.45
C LEU A 178 -3.74 25.97 -1.09
N ARG A 179 -3.19 26.93 -1.82
CA ARG A 179 -1.85 27.48 -1.54
C ARG A 179 -1.82 28.19 -0.19
N GLU A 180 -2.87 28.93 0.16
CA GLU A 180 -3.03 29.58 1.45
C GLU A 180 -3.13 28.54 2.58
N LYS A 181 -3.97 27.52 2.40
CA LYS A 181 -4.08 26.40 3.36
C LYS A 181 -2.76 25.68 3.54
N LEU A 182 -1.93 25.52 2.51
CA LEU A 182 -0.64 24.85 2.57
C LEU A 182 0.53 25.78 2.94
N SER A 183 0.30 27.09 3.06
CA SER A 183 1.35 28.09 3.31
C SER A 183 2.06 27.91 4.66
N HIS A 184 1.36 27.35 5.66
CA HIS A 184 1.93 27.08 6.98
C HIS A 184 3.06 26.04 6.93
N LEU A 185 3.00 25.08 6.00
CA LEU A 185 4.03 24.04 5.82
C LEU A 185 5.43 24.61 5.60
N ARG A 186 5.52 25.83 5.08
CA ARG A 186 6.78 26.55 4.90
C ARG A 186 7.53 26.80 6.21
N HIS A 187 6.81 27.01 7.30
CA HIS A 187 7.34 27.39 8.61
C HIS A 187 7.44 26.19 9.56
N GLU A 188 6.77 25.09 9.25
CA GLU A 188 6.86 23.85 10.02
C GLU A 188 8.15 23.09 9.72
N LYS A 189 8.61 22.32 10.73
CA LYS A 189 9.73 21.39 10.57
C LYS A 189 9.21 20.08 9.98
N ALA A 190 9.16 20.03 8.66
CA ALA A 190 8.57 18.93 7.90
C ALA A 190 9.59 18.23 6.99
N LEU A 191 9.42 16.93 6.78
CA LEU A 191 10.01 16.18 5.68
C LEU A 191 8.97 16.01 4.58
N ILE A 192 9.29 16.50 3.38
CA ILE A 192 8.38 16.44 2.25
C ILE A 192 8.73 15.25 1.37
N VAL A 193 7.76 14.37 1.14
CA VAL A 193 7.88 13.27 0.17
C VAL A 193 7.06 13.66 -1.05
N LYS A 194 7.74 13.99 -2.15
CA LYS A 194 7.09 14.39 -3.40
C LYS A 194 6.99 13.18 -4.33
N LEU A 195 5.76 12.77 -4.63
CA LEU A 195 5.47 11.71 -5.59
C LEU A 195 5.30 12.31 -6.99
N VAL A 196 5.99 11.71 -7.97
CA VAL A 196 5.95 12.09 -9.39
C VAL A 196 5.76 10.81 -10.22
N ASP A 197 4.89 10.84 -11.21
CA ASP A 197 4.71 9.74 -12.17
C ASP A 197 5.79 9.82 -13.26
N ILE A 198 6.44 8.71 -13.61
CA ILE A 198 7.41 8.69 -14.72
C ILE A 198 6.74 8.89 -16.09
N VAL A 199 5.51 8.41 -16.26
CA VAL A 199 4.79 8.47 -17.55
C VAL A 199 4.36 9.89 -17.87
N ASP A 200 4.04 10.68 -16.85
CA ASP A 200 3.77 12.11 -16.97
C ASP A 200 4.62 12.90 -15.98
N PHE A 201 5.94 12.84 -16.19
CA PHE A 201 6.89 13.56 -15.35
C PHE A 201 6.63 15.06 -15.38
N ASN A 202 6.33 15.63 -16.54
CA ASN A 202 6.14 17.07 -16.68
C ASN A 202 4.86 17.57 -16.02
N GLY A 203 3.74 16.86 -16.15
CA GLY A 203 2.48 17.22 -15.49
C GLY A 203 2.53 16.99 -13.97
N SER A 204 3.27 15.98 -13.52
CA SER A 204 3.40 15.65 -12.09
C SER A 204 4.46 16.47 -11.35
N PHE A 205 5.43 17.05 -12.08
CA PHE A 205 6.53 17.84 -11.52
C PHE A 205 6.12 19.31 -11.35
N LEU A 206 5.67 19.66 -10.15
CA LEU A 206 5.35 21.04 -9.79
C LEU A 206 6.63 21.85 -9.46
N ALA A 207 7.13 22.62 -10.41
CA ALA A 207 8.37 23.40 -10.26
C ALA A 207 8.33 24.42 -9.09
N ARG A 208 7.15 24.95 -8.77
CA ARG A 208 6.93 25.93 -7.68
C ARG A 208 6.64 25.30 -6.31
N VAL A 209 6.94 24.01 -6.12
CA VAL A 209 6.71 23.36 -4.81
C VAL A 209 7.49 24.05 -3.68
N ARG A 210 8.64 24.66 -3.98
CA ARG A 210 9.45 25.43 -3.02
C ARG A 210 8.74 26.65 -2.44
N ASP A 211 7.78 27.23 -3.17
CA ASP A 211 6.98 28.34 -2.65
C ASP A 211 6.06 27.88 -1.51
N LEU A 212 5.63 26.61 -1.57
CA LEU A 212 4.75 25.98 -0.59
C LEU A 212 5.52 25.43 0.61
N VAL A 213 6.63 24.71 0.36
CA VAL A 213 7.34 23.97 1.42
C VAL A 213 8.56 24.68 1.98
N GLY A 214 9.01 25.78 1.34
CA GLY A 214 10.14 26.58 1.82
C GLY A 214 11.49 25.85 1.80
N ALA A 215 12.15 25.86 2.97
CA ALA A 215 13.47 25.27 3.17
C ALA A 215 13.41 23.81 3.63
N ASN A 216 12.22 23.21 3.75
CA ASN A 216 12.08 21.83 4.17
C ASN A 216 12.77 20.86 3.20
N PRO A 217 13.40 19.79 3.71
CA PRO A 217 13.97 18.75 2.86
C PRO A 217 12.90 18.04 2.04
N ILE A 218 13.27 17.68 0.80
CA ILE A 218 12.38 17.02 -0.14
C ILE A 218 13.02 15.70 -0.56
N ILE A 219 12.31 14.59 -0.38
CA ILE A 219 12.61 13.30 -1.00
C ILE A 219 11.73 13.17 -2.24
N LEU A 220 12.35 12.96 -3.41
CA LEU A 220 11.64 12.78 -4.66
C LEU A 220 11.43 11.29 -4.94
N VAL A 221 10.17 10.88 -5.07
CA VAL A 221 9.80 9.49 -5.34
C VAL A 221 9.14 9.43 -6.70
N ILE A 222 9.82 8.78 -7.64
CA ILE A 222 9.32 8.50 -8.98
C ILE A 222 8.54 7.20 -8.92
N THR A 223 7.32 7.21 -9.43
CA THR A 223 6.38 6.10 -9.37
C THR A 223 6.12 5.54 -10.76
N LYS A 224 5.50 4.34 -10.81
CA LYS A 224 5.05 3.65 -12.03
C LYS A 224 6.17 3.27 -13.01
N ILE A 225 7.36 2.97 -12.49
CA ILE A 225 8.47 2.47 -13.32
C ILE A 225 8.15 1.16 -14.06
N ASP A 226 7.17 0.40 -13.57
CA ASP A 226 6.67 -0.81 -14.23
C ASP A 226 5.97 -0.56 -15.57
N LEU A 227 5.60 0.68 -15.87
CA LEU A 227 5.00 1.07 -17.15
C LEU A 227 6.05 1.33 -18.24
N LEU A 228 7.34 1.33 -17.88
CA LEU A 228 8.43 1.56 -18.84
C LEU A 228 8.67 0.31 -19.71
N PRO A 229 9.16 0.49 -20.95
CA PRO A 229 9.50 -0.64 -21.81
C PRO A 229 10.50 -1.60 -21.15
N LYS A 230 10.30 -2.91 -21.38
CA LYS A 230 11.22 -3.94 -20.89
C LYS A 230 12.62 -3.69 -21.47
N GLY A 231 13.63 -3.62 -20.60
CA GLY A 231 15.02 -3.33 -20.99
C GLY A 231 15.44 -1.86 -20.82
N THR A 232 14.58 -1.00 -20.27
CA THR A 232 14.98 0.36 -19.88
C THR A 232 15.94 0.30 -18.69
N ASP A 233 17.09 0.98 -18.80
CA ASP A 233 18.05 1.06 -17.72
C ASP A 233 17.58 2.05 -16.64
N MET A 234 17.40 1.54 -15.43
CA MET A 234 16.94 2.30 -14.27
C MET A 234 17.96 3.35 -13.83
N ASN A 235 19.25 3.11 -14.07
CA ASN A 235 20.30 4.07 -13.74
C ASN A 235 20.20 5.29 -14.67
N CYS A 236 20.02 5.08 -15.97
CA CYS A 236 19.83 6.14 -16.94
C CYS A 236 18.59 7.01 -16.64
N ILE A 237 17.50 6.38 -16.16
CA ILE A 237 16.31 7.12 -15.71
C ILE A 237 16.63 7.95 -14.47
N GLY A 238 17.33 7.36 -13.49
CA GLY A 238 17.77 8.07 -12.29
C GLY A 238 18.59 9.31 -12.62
N ASP A 239 19.60 9.16 -13.47
CA ASP A 239 20.46 10.26 -13.93
C ASP A 239 19.66 11.34 -14.65
N TRP A 240 18.77 10.95 -15.54
CA TRP A 240 17.87 11.88 -16.23
C TRP A 240 16.97 12.65 -15.25
N VAL A 241 16.39 11.97 -14.25
CA VAL A 241 15.56 12.62 -13.23
C VAL A 241 16.38 13.62 -12.41
N VAL A 242 17.60 13.27 -12.03
CA VAL A 242 18.51 14.19 -11.31
C VAL A 242 18.84 15.40 -12.18
N GLU A 243 19.16 15.20 -13.46
CA GLU A 243 19.45 16.28 -14.41
C GLU A 243 18.26 17.24 -14.54
N VAL A 244 17.04 16.70 -14.74
CA VAL A 244 15.83 17.52 -14.87
C VAL A 244 15.52 18.26 -13.56
N THR A 245 15.74 17.61 -12.41
CA THR A 245 15.53 18.19 -11.09
C THR A 245 16.48 19.37 -10.83
N MET A 246 17.75 19.23 -11.22
CA MET A 246 18.75 20.29 -11.19
C MET A 246 18.41 21.43 -12.15
N ARG A 247 18.00 21.11 -13.39
CA ARG A 247 17.58 22.10 -14.38
C ARG A 247 16.40 22.95 -13.91
N LYS A 248 15.47 22.34 -13.16
CA LYS A 248 14.32 23.01 -12.54
C LYS A 248 14.64 23.66 -11.18
N LYS A 249 15.91 23.69 -10.76
CA LYS A 249 16.40 24.31 -9.52
C LYS A 249 15.71 23.78 -8.26
N LEU A 250 15.31 22.51 -8.26
CA LEU A 250 14.71 21.87 -7.10
C LEU A 250 15.78 21.09 -6.35
N ASN A 251 16.19 21.56 -5.17
CA ASN A 251 17.14 20.76 -4.36
C ASN A 251 16.36 19.65 -3.65
N VAL A 252 16.71 18.41 -3.95
CA VAL A 252 16.16 17.20 -3.33
C VAL A 252 17.26 16.51 -2.53
N LEU A 253 16.91 15.83 -1.43
CA LEU A 253 17.87 15.04 -0.64
C LEU A 253 18.27 13.76 -1.37
N SER A 254 17.27 13.06 -1.91
CA SER A 254 17.43 11.80 -2.62
C SER A 254 16.33 11.64 -3.65
N VAL A 255 16.62 10.82 -4.66
CA VAL A 255 15.69 10.40 -5.70
C VAL A 255 15.54 8.89 -5.61
N HIS A 256 14.30 8.41 -5.58
CA HIS A 256 14.00 6.97 -5.55
C HIS A 256 13.04 6.60 -6.68
N LEU A 257 13.34 5.50 -7.35
CA LEU A 257 12.48 4.90 -8.37
C LEU A 257 11.65 3.79 -7.73
N THR A 258 10.33 3.81 -7.92
CA THR A 258 9.40 2.87 -7.28
C THR A 258 8.29 2.40 -8.21
N SER A 259 7.84 1.17 -7.99
CA SER A 259 6.59 0.64 -8.55
C SER A 259 5.70 0.16 -7.42
N SER A 260 4.48 0.70 -7.35
CA SER A 260 3.48 0.20 -6.40
C SER A 260 2.91 -1.17 -6.81
N LYS A 261 3.02 -1.54 -8.08
CA LYS A 261 2.47 -2.81 -8.61
C LYS A 261 3.37 -3.99 -8.28
N SER A 262 4.67 -3.85 -8.48
CA SER A 262 5.66 -4.87 -8.11
C SER A 262 6.22 -4.68 -6.69
N LEU A 263 5.88 -3.57 -6.02
CA LEU A 263 6.44 -3.14 -4.72
C LEU A 263 7.94 -2.85 -4.77
N ASP A 264 8.51 -2.72 -5.96
CA ASP A 264 9.92 -2.41 -6.15
C ASP A 264 10.26 -1.01 -5.63
N GLY A 265 11.37 -0.91 -4.90
CA GLY A 265 11.89 0.36 -4.37
C GLY A 265 11.13 0.94 -3.17
N VAL A 266 9.96 0.40 -2.82
CA VAL A 266 9.13 0.92 -1.71
C VAL A 266 9.82 0.78 -0.36
N SER A 267 10.51 -0.34 -0.12
CA SER A 267 11.28 -0.57 1.11
C SER A 267 12.43 0.43 1.27
N GLY A 268 13.12 0.74 0.17
CA GLY A 268 14.20 1.74 0.15
C GLY A 268 13.69 3.14 0.49
N VAL A 269 12.56 3.54 -0.08
CA VAL A 269 11.90 4.82 0.25
C VAL A 269 11.50 4.87 1.72
N ALA A 270 10.90 3.81 2.25
CA ALA A 270 10.49 3.77 3.65
C ALA A 270 11.69 3.90 4.60
N SER A 271 12.81 3.25 4.29
CA SER A 271 14.05 3.34 5.07
C SER A 271 14.63 4.76 5.03
N GLU A 272 14.69 5.38 3.84
CA GLU A 272 15.21 6.76 3.70
C GLU A 272 14.31 7.77 4.43
N ILE A 273 12.98 7.62 4.35
CA ILE A 273 12.04 8.45 5.10
C ILE A 273 12.29 8.31 6.60
N GLN A 274 12.48 7.10 7.13
CA GLN A 274 12.75 6.91 8.56
C GLN A 274 14.07 7.56 9.00
N LYS A 275 15.11 7.40 8.19
CA LYS A 275 16.44 7.99 8.43
C LYS A 275 16.40 9.52 8.40
N GLU A 276 15.71 10.09 7.42
CA GLU A 276 15.61 11.54 7.23
C GLU A 276 14.49 12.18 8.03
N LYS A 277 13.59 11.41 8.66
CA LYS A 277 12.52 11.96 9.51
C LYS A 277 13.12 12.84 10.60
N LYS A 278 14.14 12.38 11.33
CA LYS A 278 14.89 13.17 12.35
C LYS A 278 13.97 13.97 13.30
N GLY A 279 12.82 13.39 13.69
CA GLY A 279 11.83 14.04 14.55
C GLY A 279 10.89 15.05 13.87
N ARG A 280 10.91 15.16 12.54
CA ARG A 280 10.02 16.00 11.72
C ARG A 280 8.72 15.27 11.38
N ASP A 281 7.68 16.03 11.10
CA ASP A 281 6.45 15.49 10.51
C ASP A 281 6.66 15.17 9.03
N VAL A 282 6.01 14.12 8.53
CA VAL A 282 6.19 13.68 7.14
C VAL A 282 4.94 14.02 6.34
N TYR A 283 5.11 14.85 5.32
CA TYR A 283 4.04 15.26 4.43
C TYR A 283 4.25 14.67 3.04
N ILE A 284 3.22 14.00 2.52
CA ILE A 284 3.26 13.38 1.20
C ILE A 284 2.52 14.31 0.22
N LEU A 285 3.26 14.82 -0.77
CA LEU A 285 2.71 15.67 -1.83
C LEU A 285 2.51 14.85 -3.10
N VAL A 286 1.29 14.82 -3.59
CA VAL A 286 0.92 14.16 -4.84
C VAL A 286 0.34 15.21 -5.79
N CYS A 287 0.74 15.17 -7.06
CA CYS A 287 -0.02 15.87 -8.09
C CYS A 287 -1.17 14.96 -8.53
N ALA A 288 -2.40 15.41 -8.32
CA ALA A 288 -3.54 14.79 -8.97
C ALA A 288 -3.43 15.05 -10.47
N PHE A 289 -3.52 13.99 -11.27
CA PHE A 289 -3.52 14.07 -12.72
C PHE A 289 -4.75 14.88 -13.15
N VAL A 290 -4.54 16.08 -13.68
CA VAL A 290 -5.56 16.76 -14.48
C VAL A 290 -5.20 16.44 -15.92
N ILE A 291 -5.99 15.57 -16.56
CA ILE A 291 -5.90 15.39 -18.02
C ILE A 291 -6.33 16.72 -18.63
N LEU A 292 -5.37 17.60 -18.89
CA LEU A 292 -5.56 18.71 -19.80
C LEU A 292 -5.48 18.11 -21.20
N SER A 293 -6.63 17.66 -21.72
CA SER A 293 -6.71 17.36 -23.14
C SER A 293 -6.58 18.70 -23.86
N PRO A 294 -5.56 18.92 -24.71
CA PRO A 294 -5.56 20.08 -25.59
C PRO A 294 -6.66 19.81 -26.62
N THR A 295 -7.81 20.44 -26.41
CA THR A 295 -8.80 20.62 -27.48
C THR A 295 -8.07 21.24 -28.67
N LYS A 296 -7.89 20.45 -29.72
CA LYS A 296 -7.70 20.95 -31.09
C LYS A 296 -9.06 20.98 -31.76
#